data_AF-A0A952NK94-F1
#
_entry.id   AF-A0A952NK94-F1
#
_cell.length_a   1.000
_cell.length_b   1.000
_cell.length_c   1.000
_cell.angle_alpha   90.00
_cell.angle_beta   90.00
_cell.angle_gamma   90.00
#
_symmetry.space_group_name_H-M   'P 1'
#
loop_
_entity.id
_entity.type
_entity.pdbx_description
1 polymer ?
#
loop_
_entity_poly.entity_id
_entity_poly.type
_entity_poly.pdbx_seq_one_letter_code
_entity_poly.pdbx_strand_id
1 'polypeptide(L)'
;MIDQEVLKKYVTRRQEDFEKCLLAFAKRNYADIEMIGHKMKGNGTTFGFPELSELGESLENGAVAKDHDLLKLKLDEFKVWLSGKSSLAH
;
A
#
# COMPACT_ATOMS: atom_id res chain seq x y z
N MET A 1 -10.65 -20.08 6.20
CA MET A 1 -10.19 -19.82 4.83
C MET A 1 -10.74 -18.47 4.41
N ILE A 2 -9.90 -17.55 3.94
CA ILE A 2 -10.35 -16.30 3.34
C ILE A 2 -10.88 -16.64 1.95
N ASP A 3 -12.07 -16.15 1.60
CA ASP A 3 -12.68 -16.38 0.30
C ASP A 3 -11.88 -15.71 -0.84
N GLN A 4 -11.80 -16.36 -2.01
CA GLN A 4 -11.07 -15.82 -3.15
C GLN A 4 -11.62 -14.48 -3.61
N GLU A 5 -12.94 -14.27 -3.60
CA GLU A 5 -13.56 -12.99 -3.98
C GLU A 5 -13.19 -11.86 -3.00
N VAL A 6 -13.00 -12.21 -1.72
CA VAL A 6 -12.56 -11.26 -0.70
C VAL A 6 -11.12 -10.81 -0.96
N LEU A 7 -10.24 -11.74 -1.36
CA LEU A 7 -8.87 -11.41 -1.76
C LEU A 7 -8.84 -10.53 -3.01
N LYS A 8 -9.67 -10.81 -4.03
CA LYS A 8 -9.77 -9.97 -5.23
C LYS A 8 -10.16 -8.53 -4.87
N LYS A 9 -11.24 -8.36 -4.09
CA LYS A 9 -11.69 -7.04 -3.61
C LYS A 9 -10.62 -6.32 -2.80
N TYR A 10 -9.85 -7.06 -2.00
CA TYR A 10 -8.73 -6.50 -1.25
C TYR A 10 -7.62 -5.98 -2.18
N VAL A 11 -7.21 -6.76 -3.18
CA VAL A 11 -6.19 -6.35 -4.17
C VAL A 11 -6.67 -5.14 -4.97
N THR A 12 -7.92 -5.12 -5.43
CA THR A 12 -8.50 -3.96 -6.13
C THR A 12 -8.44 -2.70 -5.26
N ARG A 13 -8.84 -2.79 -3.98
CA ARG A 13 -8.73 -1.67 -3.03
C ARG A 13 -7.29 -1.21 -2.84
N ARG A 14 -6.33 -2.14 -2.78
CA ARG A 14 -4.89 -1.80 -2.68
C ARG A 14 -4.37 -1.09 -3.92
N GLN A 15 -4.89 -1.40 -5.10
CA GLN A 15 -4.57 -0.69 -6.31
C GLN A 15 -5.06 0.77 -6.26
N GLU A 16 -6.30 0.99 -5.81
CA GLU A 16 -6.83 2.35 -5.60
C GLU A 16 -6.02 3.14 -4.54
N ASP A 17 -5.60 2.47 -3.47
CA ASP A 17 -4.75 3.07 -2.44
C ASP A 17 -3.37 3.45 -3.00
N PHE A 18 -2.79 2.62 -3.85
CA PHE A 18 -1.52 2.92 -4.53
C PHE A 18 -1.63 4.13 -5.45
N GLU A 19 -2.70 4.24 -6.23
CA GLU A 19 -2.95 5.41 -7.08
C GLU A 19 -3.10 6.70 -6.26
N LYS A 20 -3.82 6.62 -5.13
CA LYS A 20 -3.92 7.75 -4.19
C LYS A 20 -2.57 8.13 -3.60
N CYS A 21 -1.77 7.14 -3.20
CA CYS A 21 -0.41 7.36 -2.72
C CYS A 21 0.48 8.03 -3.78
N LEU A 22 0.41 7.62 -5.05
CA LEU A 22 1.15 8.25 -6.14
C LEU A 22 0.75 9.72 -6.34
N LEU A 23 -0.55 10.00 -6.35
CA LEU A 23 -1.08 11.37 -6.47
C LEU A 23 -0.66 12.23 -5.28
N ALA A 24 -0.74 11.68 -4.05
CA ALA A 24 -0.31 12.34 -2.84
C ALA A 24 1.21 12.60 -2.85
N PHE A 25 2.00 11.64 -3.30
CA PHE A 25 3.45 11.74 -3.45
C PHE A 25 3.85 12.84 -4.42
N ALA A 26 3.21 12.90 -5.59
CA ALA A 26 3.43 13.96 -6.58
C ALA A 26 3.10 15.36 -6.04
N LYS A 27 2.07 15.46 -5.19
CA LYS A 27 1.64 16.71 -4.53
C LYS A 27 2.41 17.01 -3.24
N ARG A 28 3.35 16.15 -2.83
CA ARG A 28 4.04 16.20 -1.51
C ARG A 28 3.06 16.23 -0.33
N ASN A 29 1.91 15.61 -0.51
CA ASN A 29 0.89 15.48 0.52
C ASN A 29 1.16 14.22 1.35
N TYR A 30 2.02 14.37 2.36
CA TYR A 30 2.43 13.25 3.21
C TYR A 30 1.30 12.76 4.12
N ALA A 31 0.33 13.60 4.48
CA ALA A 31 -0.78 13.23 5.36
C ALA A 31 -1.66 12.11 4.76
N ASP A 32 -1.93 12.18 3.45
CA ASP A 32 -2.66 11.12 2.76
C ASP A 32 -1.87 9.81 2.72
N ILE A 33 -0.56 9.87 2.50
CA ILE A 33 0.32 8.70 2.47
C ILE A 33 0.41 8.06 3.86
N GLU A 34 0.52 8.87 4.92
CA GLU A 34 0.49 8.42 6.31
C GLU A 34 -0.80 7.66 6.62
N MET A 35 -1.96 8.24 6.31
CA MET A 35 -3.25 7.62 6.55
C MET A 35 -3.41 6.29 5.80
N ILE A 36 -2.92 6.21 4.55
CA ILE A 36 -2.96 4.98 3.76
C ILE A 36 -2.02 3.93 4.36
N GLY A 37 -0.80 4.32 4.72
CA GLY A 37 0.19 3.44 5.38
C GLY A 37 -0.36 2.84 6.66
N HIS A 38 -0.96 3.68 7.52
CA HIS A 38 -1.60 3.26 8.77
C HIS A 38 -2.68 2.21 8.55
N LYS A 39 -3.59 2.47 7.60
CA LYS A 39 -4.67 1.54 7.25
C LYS A 39 -4.12 0.22 6.72
N MET A 40 -3.09 0.27 5.88
CA MET A 40 -2.50 -0.92 5.25
C MET A 40 -1.76 -1.79 6.27
N LYS A 41 -1.01 -1.17 7.19
CA LYS A 41 -0.37 -1.84 8.33
C LYS A 41 -1.36 -2.66 9.16
N GLY A 42 -2.55 -2.11 9.43
CA GLY A 42 -3.55 -2.75 10.27
C GLY A 42 -4.32 -3.91 9.61
N ASN A 43 -4.32 -4.03 8.27
CA ASN A 43 -5.11 -5.04 7.58
C ASN A 43 -4.29 -6.07 6.78
N GLY A 44 -3.02 -5.82 6.44
CA GLY A 44 -2.19 -6.74 5.66
C GLY A 44 -2.14 -8.16 6.25
N THR A 45 -1.82 -8.28 7.54
CA THR A 45 -1.77 -9.57 8.26
C THR A 45 -3.10 -10.32 8.26
N THR A 46 -4.23 -9.60 8.36
CA THR A 46 -5.58 -10.19 8.37
C THR A 46 -5.92 -10.92 7.06
N PHE A 47 -5.40 -10.44 5.93
CA PHE A 47 -5.62 -11.04 4.61
C PHE A 47 -4.49 -12.00 4.19
N GLY A 48 -3.51 -12.25 5.06
CA GLY A 48 -2.38 -13.14 4.78
C GLY A 48 -1.22 -12.48 4.03
N PHE A 49 -1.13 -11.15 4.04
CA PHE A 49 -0.07 -10.37 3.40
C PHE A 49 0.75 -9.59 4.45
N PRO A 50 1.61 -10.27 5.24
CA PRO A 50 2.45 -9.60 6.24
C PRO A 50 3.39 -8.56 5.60
N GLU A 51 3.87 -8.85 4.38
CA GLU A 51 4.67 -7.94 3.55
C GLU A 51 3.99 -6.58 3.29
N LEU A 52 2.65 -6.56 3.14
CA LEU A 52 1.90 -5.30 3.00
C LEU A 52 1.80 -4.55 4.32
N SER A 53 1.76 -5.26 5.45
CA SER A 53 1.78 -4.62 6.76
C SER A 53 3.11 -3.90 7.00
N GLU A 54 4.23 -4.54 6.66
CA GLU A 54 5.57 -3.95 6.74
C GLU A 54 5.74 -2.76 5.77
N LEU A 55 5.18 -2.88 4.56
CA LEU A 55 5.19 -1.80 3.58
C LEU A 55 4.35 -0.60 4.06
N GLY A 56 3.18 -0.87 4.66
CA GLY A 56 2.33 0.16 5.25
C GLY A 56 3.00 0.91 6.40
N GLU A 57 3.69 0.19 7.29
CA GLU A 57 4.50 0.80 8.35
C GLU A 57 5.61 1.69 7.78
N SER A 58 6.30 1.22 6.74
CA SER A 58 7.37 1.99 6.10
C SER A 58 6.85 3.26 5.41
N LEU A 59 5.68 3.18 4.76
CA LEU A 59 5.02 4.35 4.17
C LEU A 59 4.58 5.36 5.23
N GLU A 60 4.02 4.89 6.34
CA GLU A 60 3.64 5.72 7.49
C GLU A 60 4.88 6.46 8.04
N ASN A 61 5.94 5.72 8.36
CA ASN A 61 7.18 6.29 8.88
C ASN A 61 7.82 7.28 7.89
N GLY A 62 7.86 6.94 6.60
CA GLY A 62 8.40 7.83 5.56
C GLY A 62 7.57 9.11 5.39
N ALA A 63 6.24 9.02 5.53
CA ALA A 63 5.35 10.17 5.49
C ALA A 63 5.53 11.09 6.71
N VAL A 64 5.62 10.52 7.92
CA VAL A 64 5.89 11.25 9.16
C VAL A 64 7.24 11.95 9.11
N ALA A 65 8.28 11.25 8.64
CA ALA A 65 9.62 11.80 8.44
C ALA A 65 9.71 12.77 7.24
N LYS A 66 8.68 12.83 6.38
CA LYS A 66 8.67 13.53 5.09
C LYS A 66 9.84 13.13 4.19
N ASP A 67 10.28 11.87 4.33
CA ASP A 67 11.38 11.29 3.58
C ASP A 67 10.90 10.87 2.20
N HIS A 68 11.08 11.78 1.24
CA HIS A 68 10.60 11.59 -0.12
C HIS A 68 11.31 10.45 -0.85
N ASP A 69 12.59 10.20 -0.55
CA ASP A 69 13.37 9.13 -1.16
C ASP A 69 12.92 7.76 -0.61
N LEU A 70 12.72 7.65 0.70
CA LEU A 70 12.16 6.45 1.32
C LEU A 70 10.76 6.16 0.77
N LEU A 71 9.88 7.17 0.69
CA LEU A 71 8.55 7.00 0.14
C LEU A 71 8.58 6.55 -1.31
N LYS A 72 9.48 7.10 -2.13
CA LYS A 72 9.66 6.68 -3.53
C LYS A 72 10.05 5.19 -3.62
N LEU A 73 11.00 4.76 -2.80
CA LEU A 73 11.44 3.37 -2.75
C LEU A 73 10.28 2.45 -2.36
N LYS A 74 9.52 2.82 -1.32
CA LYS A 74 8.38 2.02 -0.84
C LYS A 74 7.22 1.98 -1.82
N LEU A 75 7.00 3.05 -2.58
CA LEU A 75 6.00 3.04 -3.66
C LEU A 75 6.42 2.13 -4.82
N ASP A 76 7.72 2.04 -5.13
CA ASP A 76 8.21 1.08 -6.13
C ASP A 76 8.00 -0.37 -5.66
N GLU A 77 8.32 -0.67 -4.40
CA GLU A 77 8.03 -1.98 -3.78
C GLU A 77 6.53 -2.31 -3.83
N PHE A 78 5.66 -1.33 -3.57
CA PHE A 78 4.21 -1.52 -3.63
C PHE A 78 3.74 -1.83 -5.06
N LYS A 79 4.31 -1.14 -6.05
CA LYS A 79 4.03 -1.41 -7.47
C LYS A 79 4.43 -2.82 -7.87
N VAL A 80 5.60 -3.28 -7.44
CA VAL A 80 6.08 -4.65 -7.70
C VAL A 80 5.14 -5.67 -7.08
N TRP A 81 4.72 -5.44 -5.82
CA TRP A 81 3.76 -6.31 -5.14
C TRP A 81 2.42 -6.40 -5.91
N LEU A 82 1.87 -5.26 -6.33
CA LEU A 82 0.63 -5.20 -7.12
C LEU A 82 0.78 -5.91 -8.47
N SER A 83 1.88 -5.70 -9.18
CA SER A 83 2.15 -6.36 -10.46
C SER A 83 2.17 -7.89 -10.30
N GLY A 84 2.76 -8.38 -9.21
CA GLY A 84 2.79 -9.82 -8.89
C GLY A 84 1.43 -10.41 -8.49
N LYS A 85 0.44 -9.57 -8.19
CA LYS A 85 -0.93 -9.97 -7.80
C LYS A 85 -1.99 -9.60 -8.84
N SER A 86 -1.59 -9.00 -9.96
CA SER A 86 -2.46 -8.58 -11.07
C SER A 86 -3.25 -9.74 -11.70
N SER A 87 -2.77 -10.98 -11.59
CA SER A 87 -3.48 -12.20 -11.98
C SER A 87 -4.72 -12.49 -11.13
N LEU A 88 -4.85 -11.90 -9.93
CA LEU A 88 -6.02 -12.01 -9.06
C LEU A 88 -7.06 -10.90 -9.32
N ALA A 89 -6.74 -9.90 -10.14
CA ALA A 89 -7.59 -8.76 -10.41
C ALA A 89 -8.57 -8.96 -11.60
N HIS A 90 -8.40 -10.04 -12.38
CA HIS A 90 -9.34 -10.50 -13.42
C HIS A 90 -10.15 -11.72 -12.92
#